data_AF-R4RXA5-F1
#
_entry.id   AF-R4RXA5-F1
#
_cell.length_a   1.000
_cell.length_b   1.000
_cell.length_c   1.000
_cell.angle_alpha   90.00
_cell.angle_beta   90.00
_cell.angle_gamma   90.00
#
_symmetry.space_group_name_H-M   'P 1'
#
loop_
_entity.id
_entity.type
_entity.pdbx_description
1 polymer ?
#
loop_
_entity_poly.entity_id
_entity_poly.type
_entity_poly.pdbx_seq_one_letter_code
_entity_poly.pdbx_strand_id
1 'polypeptide(L)'
;MLAKNKLHLLPFFLISCLGLLFITSNNQVMAMENGNINNNGNINQNNRNINPIIEACRNLHDLLLEEARLINQIYNAIRNNDSEETIRILINQTNEIALQAENIRRNINNNQNQPNNNRRNQ
;
A
#
# COMPACT_ATOMS: atom_id res chain seq x y z
N MET A 1 1.95 -43.37 21.10
CA MET A 1 2.10 -42.13 21.86
C MET A 1 3.13 -41.24 21.16
N LEU A 2 2.71 -40.37 20.24
CA LEU A 2 3.63 -39.40 19.62
C LEU A 2 2.84 -38.25 18.98
N ALA A 3 2.32 -37.37 19.83
CA ALA A 3 1.85 -36.04 19.45
C ALA A 3 2.53 -35.01 20.38
N LYS A 4 3.86 -34.99 20.36
CA LYS A 4 4.67 -33.97 21.02
C LYS A 4 5.61 -33.43 19.95
N ASN A 5 5.30 -32.24 19.42
CA ASN A 5 6.21 -31.28 18.75
C ASN A 5 5.55 -30.36 17.70
N LYS A 6 4.24 -30.10 17.72
CA LYS A 6 3.61 -29.22 16.70
C LYS A 6 2.86 -27.99 17.24
N LEU A 7 3.31 -27.42 18.36
CA LEU A 7 2.72 -26.18 18.91
C LEU A 7 3.74 -25.07 19.17
N HIS A 8 4.97 -25.20 18.67
CA HIS A 8 6.05 -24.25 18.95
C HIS A 8 6.10 -23.03 18.00
N LEU A 9 5.24 -22.99 16.97
CA LEU A 9 5.12 -21.86 16.03
C LEU A 9 3.87 -20.99 16.26
N LEU A 10 2.89 -21.50 17.02
CA LEU A 10 1.67 -20.76 17.35
C LEU A 10 1.95 -19.42 18.06
N PRO A 11 2.85 -19.33 19.06
CA PRO A 11 3.09 -18.05 19.72
C PRO A 11 3.73 -17.01 18.80
N PHE A 12 4.57 -17.42 17.86
CA PHE A 12 5.19 -16.51 16.89
C PHE A 12 4.17 -15.93 15.91
N PHE A 13 3.22 -16.77 15.45
CA PHE A 13 2.13 -16.33 14.60
C PHE A 13 1.19 -15.34 15.30
N LEU A 14 0.87 -15.59 16.58
CA LEU A 14 0.01 -14.72 17.38
C LEU A 14 0.64 -13.34 17.63
N ILE A 15 1.95 -13.28 17.92
CA ILE A 15 2.66 -12.02 18.13
C ILE A 15 2.69 -11.17 16.84
N SER A 16 2.89 -11.80 15.68
CA SER A 16 2.83 -11.11 14.38
C SER A 16 1.46 -10.50 14.10
N CYS A 17 0.38 -11.23 14.44
CA CYS A 17 -0.99 -10.76 14.26
C CYS A 17 -1.33 -9.58 15.19
N LEU A 18 -0.83 -9.59 16.44
CA LEU A 18 -0.98 -8.46 17.38
C LEU A 18 -0.23 -7.21 16.90
N GLY A 19 0.95 -7.36 16.29
CA GLY A 19 1.71 -6.22 15.72
C GLY A 19 0.93 -5.49 14.61
N LEU A 20 0.24 -6.24 13.75
CA LEU A 20 -0.61 -5.68 12.69
C LEU A 20 -1.86 -4.98 13.25
N LEU A 21 -2.44 -5.49 14.34
CA LEU A 21 -3.59 -4.88 15.01
C LEU A 21 -3.26 -3.50 15.62
N PHE A 22 -2.04 -3.34 16.17
CA PHE A 22 -1.58 -2.07 16.72
C PHE A 22 -1.33 -0.99 15.66
N ILE A 23 -0.93 -1.39 14.44
CA ILE A 23 -0.73 -0.46 13.31
C ILE A 23 -2.09 0.08 12.82
N THR A 24 -3.13 -0.75 12.79
CA THR A 24 -4.47 -0.33 12.36
C THR A 24 -5.24 0.45 13.43
N SER A 25 -4.99 0.20 14.72
CA SER A 25 -5.64 0.93 15.82
C SER A 25 -5.02 2.31 16.12
N ASN A 26 -3.75 2.55 15.77
CA ASN A 26 -3.11 3.85 16.01
C ASN A 26 -3.47 4.94 14.98
N ASN A 27 -4.09 4.58 13.85
CA ASN A 27 -4.50 5.57 12.86
C ASN A 27 -5.85 6.25 13.19
N GLN A 28 -6.58 5.77 14.21
CA GLN A 28 -7.86 6.37 14.62
C GLN A 28 -7.73 7.53 15.62
N VAL A 29 -6.54 7.81 16.16
CA VAL A 29 -6.36 8.86 17.20
C VAL A 29 -5.79 10.17 16.64
N MET A 30 -5.38 10.22 15.36
CA MET A 30 -4.92 11.44 14.69
C MET A 30 -6.00 12.12 13.83
N ALA A 31 -7.28 11.81 14.06
CA ALA A 31 -8.40 12.46 13.41
C ALA A 31 -9.35 13.06 14.45
N MET A 32 -8.87 13.98 15.30
CA MET A 32 -9.79 14.82 16.07
C MET A 32 -9.22 16.22 16.28
N GLU A 33 -10.12 17.20 16.08
CA GLU A 33 -9.98 18.66 16.05
C GLU A 33 -9.47 19.30 14.74
N ASN A 34 -10.14 20.29 14.13
CA ASN A 34 -11.46 20.89 14.36
C ASN A 34 -11.80 21.72 13.11
N GLY A 35 -13.04 21.67 12.63
CA GLY A 35 -13.47 22.46 11.48
C GLY A 35 -14.79 22.00 10.86
N ASN A 36 -15.86 22.09 11.64
CA ASN A 36 -17.25 22.01 11.23
C ASN A 36 -17.53 22.57 9.82
N ILE A 37 -17.79 21.71 8.83
CA ILE A 37 -18.57 22.10 7.64
C ILE A 37 -19.54 20.97 7.28
N ASN A 38 -20.81 21.36 7.38
CA ASN A 38 -22.01 20.63 7.02
C ASN A 38 -21.97 19.99 5.63
N ASN A 39 -22.76 18.92 5.52
CA ASN A 39 -23.16 18.28 4.29
C ASN A 39 -23.69 19.25 3.23
N ASN A 40 -23.44 18.85 1.97
CA ASN A 40 -24.10 19.25 0.73
C ASN A 40 -23.58 20.53 0.04
N GLY A 41 -22.85 20.31 -1.07
CA GLY A 41 -22.52 21.36 -2.02
C GLY A 41 -21.09 21.26 -2.54
N ASN A 42 -20.93 20.59 -3.68
CA ASN A 42 -19.91 20.88 -4.69
C ASN A 42 -18.49 21.20 -4.14
N ILE A 43 -17.70 20.17 -3.80
CA ILE A 43 -16.27 20.38 -3.53
C ILE A 43 -15.57 20.61 -4.88
N ASN A 44 -15.58 21.88 -5.26
CA ASN A 44 -14.75 22.52 -6.26
C ASN A 44 -13.36 21.87 -6.32
N GLN A 45 -13.01 21.35 -7.49
CA GLN A 45 -11.68 20.87 -7.87
C GLN A 45 -10.64 22.01 -7.99
N ASN A 46 -10.71 23.07 -7.18
CA ASN A 46 -9.83 24.22 -7.35
C ASN A 46 -9.00 24.46 -6.10
N ASN A 47 -7.69 24.30 -6.29
CA ASN A 47 -6.59 24.73 -5.44
C ASN A 47 -6.19 23.82 -4.26
N ARG A 48 -5.94 22.55 -4.55
CA ARG A 48 -5.07 21.75 -3.68
C ARG A 48 -3.70 21.67 -4.33
N ASN A 49 -2.81 22.54 -3.89
CA ASN A 49 -1.36 22.37 -4.00
C ASN A 49 -0.98 21.13 -3.16
N ILE A 50 -1.42 19.93 -3.57
CA ILE A 50 -1.04 18.66 -2.95
C ILE A 50 0.46 18.54 -3.18
N ASN A 51 1.20 18.37 -2.10
CA ASN A 51 2.63 18.08 -2.18
C ASN A 51 2.80 16.91 -3.17
N PRO A 52 3.55 17.07 -4.28
CA PRO A 52 3.71 16.04 -5.31
C PRO A 52 4.17 14.68 -4.74
N ILE A 53 4.86 14.70 -3.59
CA ILE A 53 5.27 13.50 -2.86
C ILE A 53 4.07 12.75 -2.28
N ILE A 54 3.07 13.46 -1.73
CA ILE A 54 1.85 12.86 -1.18
C ILE A 54 1.03 12.19 -2.29
N GLU A 55 0.92 12.83 -3.45
CA GLU A 55 0.25 12.25 -4.61
C GLU A 55 0.97 11.01 -5.13
N ALA A 56 2.31 11.07 -5.25
CA ALA A 56 3.11 9.90 -5.62
C ALA A 56 2.95 8.74 -4.62
N CYS A 57 2.90 9.02 -3.32
CA CYS A 57 2.63 8.00 -2.30
C CYS A 57 1.24 7.37 -2.43
N ARG A 58 0.21 8.16 -2.78
CA ARG A 58 -1.15 7.62 -3.05
C ARG A 58 -1.16 6.72 -4.28
N ASN A 59 -0.57 7.18 -5.37
CA ASN A 59 -0.49 6.39 -6.60
C ASN A 59 0.28 5.08 -6.36
N LEU A 60 1.36 5.12 -5.57
CA LEU A 60 2.07 3.91 -5.15
C LEU A 60 1.20 2.97 -4.31
N HIS A 61 0.42 3.50 -3.37
CA HIS A 61 -0.50 2.69 -2.56
C HIS A 61 -1.53 1.97 -3.43
N ASP A 62 -2.17 2.68 -4.36
CA ASP A 62 -3.19 2.12 -5.24
C ASP A 62 -2.61 1.02 -6.15
N LEU A 63 -1.40 1.22 -6.67
CA LEU A 63 -0.68 0.21 -7.46
C LEU A 63 -0.39 -1.06 -6.67
N LEU A 64 0.09 -0.93 -5.42
CA LEU A 64 0.38 -2.08 -4.56
C LEU A 64 -0.90 -2.84 -4.16
N LEU A 65 -2.02 -2.14 -4.01
CA LEU A 65 -3.32 -2.78 -3.77
C LEU A 65 -3.76 -3.61 -4.97
N GLU A 66 -3.56 -3.10 -6.19
CA GLU A 66 -3.86 -3.82 -7.42
C GLU A 66 -2.92 -5.02 -7.63
N GLU A 67 -1.64 -4.89 -7.27
CA GLU A 67 -0.68 -6.00 -7.26
C GLU A 67 -1.17 -7.14 -6.35
N ALA A 68 -1.62 -6.82 -5.13
CA ALA A 68 -2.19 -7.81 -4.21
C ALA A 68 -3.47 -8.47 -4.77
N ARG A 69 -4.30 -7.71 -5.50
CA ARG A 69 -5.50 -8.24 -6.18
C ARG A 69 -5.12 -9.23 -7.28
N LEU A 70 -4.09 -8.94 -8.06
CA LEU A 70 -3.60 -9.85 -9.12
C LEU A 70 -2.96 -11.11 -8.56
N ILE A 71 -2.18 -11.00 -7.48
CA ILE A 71 -1.60 -12.17 -6.79
C ILE A 71 -2.70 -13.13 -6.32
N ASN A 72 -3.80 -12.61 -5.78
CA ASN A 72 -4.95 -13.42 -5.41
C ASN A 72 -5.63 -14.06 -6.64
N GLN A 73 -5.70 -13.37 -7.78
CA GLN A 73 -6.21 -13.96 -9.03
C GLN A 73 -5.31 -15.08 -9.54
N ILE A 74 -3.99 -14.93 -9.47
CA ILE A 74 -3.02 -15.99 -9.81
C ILE A 74 -3.25 -17.20 -8.92
N TYR A 75 -3.35 -17.00 -7.60
CA TYR A 75 -3.63 -18.08 -6.65
C TYR A 75 -4.92 -18.84 -7.01
N ASN A 76 -6.00 -18.09 -7.27
CA ASN A 76 -7.28 -18.70 -7.63
C ASN A 76 -7.23 -19.41 -8.99
N ALA A 77 -6.55 -18.83 -9.99
CA ALA A 77 -6.39 -19.43 -11.32
C ALA A 77 -5.61 -20.75 -11.25
N ILE A 78 -4.52 -20.80 -10.49
CA ILE A 78 -3.76 -22.02 -10.23
C ILE A 78 -4.64 -23.06 -9.51
N ARG A 79 -5.35 -22.63 -8.46
CA ARG A 79 -6.22 -23.52 -7.67
C ARG A 79 -7.36 -24.13 -8.50
N ASN A 80 -7.89 -23.37 -9.45
CA ASN A 80 -8.99 -23.79 -10.32
C ASN A 80 -8.50 -24.57 -11.56
N ASN A 81 -7.18 -24.74 -11.72
CA ASN A 81 -6.55 -25.30 -12.93
C ASN A 81 -6.95 -24.55 -14.20
N ASP A 82 -6.99 -23.22 -14.12
CA ASP A 82 -7.15 -22.37 -15.30
C ASP A 82 -5.99 -22.59 -16.29
N SER A 83 -6.17 -22.14 -17.53
CA SER A 83 -5.15 -22.34 -18.56
C SER A 83 -3.81 -21.69 -18.21
N GLU A 84 -2.71 -22.31 -18.64
CA GLU A 84 -1.37 -21.73 -18.48
C GLU A 84 -1.26 -20.33 -19.08
N GLU A 85 -1.97 -20.07 -20.17
CA GLU A 85 -2.03 -18.75 -20.81
C GLU A 85 -2.66 -17.71 -19.88
N THR A 86 -3.78 -18.04 -19.24
CA THR A 86 -4.45 -17.17 -18.25
C THR A 86 -3.50 -16.83 -17.09
N ILE A 87 -2.83 -17.84 -16.54
CA ILE A 87 -1.89 -17.67 -15.44
C ILE A 87 -0.71 -16.78 -15.89
N ARG A 88 -0.17 -17.00 -17.10
CA ARG A 88 0.92 -16.21 -17.67
C ARG A 88 0.54 -14.74 -17.85
N ILE A 89 -0.66 -14.47 -18.36
CA ILE A 89 -1.16 -13.09 -18.52
C ILE A 89 -1.20 -12.37 -17.17
N LEU A 90 -1.75 -13.02 -16.13
CA LEU A 90 -1.83 -12.43 -14.79
C LEU A 90 -0.44 -12.17 -14.18
N ILE A 91 0.51 -13.10 -14.38
CA ILE A 91 1.89 -12.92 -13.93
C ILE A 91 2.55 -11.73 -14.65
N ASN A 92 2.36 -11.60 -15.97
CA ASN A 92 2.91 -10.48 -16.73
C ASN A 92 2.35 -9.14 -16.24
N GLN A 93 1.03 -9.05 -16.02
CA GLN A 93 0.40 -7.86 -15.46
C GLN A 93 0.95 -7.50 -14.08
N THR A 94 1.16 -8.51 -13.23
CA THR A 94 1.75 -8.31 -11.89
C THR A 94 3.17 -7.74 -11.99
N ASN A 95 3.99 -8.27 -12.90
CA ASN A 95 5.36 -7.77 -13.13
C ASN A 95 5.39 -6.33 -13.64
N GLU A 96 4.47 -5.96 -14.54
CA GLU A 96 4.36 -4.58 -15.03
C GLU A 96 4.01 -3.60 -13.91
N ILE A 97 3.07 -3.97 -13.03
CA ILE A 97 2.69 -3.16 -11.87
C ILE A 97 3.88 -3.02 -10.90
N ALA A 98 4.59 -4.12 -10.61
CA ALA A 98 5.76 -4.08 -9.73
C ALA A 98 6.85 -3.13 -10.26
N LEU A 99 7.11 -3.14 -11.57
CA LEU A 99 8.05 -2.20 -12.20
C LEU A 99 7.57 -0.74 -12.09
N GLN A 100 6.28 -0.47 -12.29
CA GLN A 100 5.72 0.87 -12.14
C GLN A 100 5.81 1.37 -10.69
N ALA A 101 5.48 0.52 -9.72
CA ALA A 101 5.60 0.82 -8.30
C ALA A 101 7.04 1.16 -7.91
N GLU A 102 8.02 0.40 -8.41
CA GLU A 102 9.44 0.67 -8.16
C GLU A 102 9.88 2.03 -8.71
N ASN A 103 9.45 2.39 -9.91
CA ASN A 103 9.76 3.69 -10.51
C ASN A 103 9.20 4.85 -9.68
N ILE A 104 7.96 4.74 -9.21
CA ILE A 104 7.35 5.76 -8.34
C ILE A 104 8.11 5.85 -7.01
N ARG A 105 8.45 4.70 -6.41
CA ARG A 105 9.22 4.66 -5.15
C ARG A 105 10.58 5.34 -5.28
N ARG A 106 11.29 5.12 -6.39
CA ARG A 106 12.55 5.81 -6.70
C ARG A 106 12.37 7.32 -6.83
N ASN A 107 11.33 7.76 -7.53
CA ASN A 107 11.03 9.18 -7.69
C ASN A 107 10.71 9.88 -6.37
N ILE A 108 9.96 9.22 -5.48
CA ILE A 108 9.69 9.71 -4.12
C ILE A 108 11.02 9.92 -3.37
N ASN A 109 11.88 8.90 -3.36
CA ASN A 109 13.17 8.97 -2.66
C ASN A 109 14.08 10.07 -3.21
N ASN A 110 14.13 10.24 -4.54
CA ASN A 110 14.92 11.28 -5.18
C ASN A 110 14.44 12.69 -4.82
N ASN A 111 13.12 12.91 -4.74
CA ASN A 111 12.54 14.19 -4.37
C ASN A 111 12.67 14.50 -2.87
N GLN A 112 12.69 13.48 -2.00
CA GLN A 112 12.93 13.66 -0.57
C GLN A 112 14.39 14.01 -0.25
N ASN A 113 15.35 13.50 -1.04
CA ASN A 113 16.78 13.72 -0.84
C ASN A 113 17.32 14.98 -1.52
N GLN A 114 16.46 15.81 -2.15
CA GLN A 114 16.91 17.10 -2.66
C GLN A 114 17.29 18.00 -1.48
N PRO A 115 18.56 18.47 -1.41
CA PRO A 115 18.94 19.41 -0.38
C PRO A 115 18.10 20.69 -0.54
N ASN A 116 17.58 21.17 0.59
CA ASN A 116 16.72 22.36 0.63
C ASN A 116 17.56 23.63 0.46
N ASN A 117 18.06 23.83 -0.76
CA ASN A 117 19.02 24.88 -1.10
C ASN A 117 18.40 26.29 -1.05
N ASN A 118 17.07 26.39 -0.96
CA ASN A 118 16.34 27.64 -1.14
C ASN A 118 16.02 28.39 0.18
N ARG A 119 16.52 27.93 1.33
CA ARG A 119 16.29 28.59 2.64
C ARG A 119 17.46 29.45 3.15
N ARG A 120 18.52 29.66 2.37
CA ARG A 120 19.71 30.43 2.80
C ARG A 120 19.86 31.83 2.24
N ASN A 121 18.97 32.28 1.34
CA ASN A 121 19.02 33.63 0.77
C ASN A 121 17.68 34.35 0.96
N GLN A 122 17.34 34.71 2.20
CA GLN A 122 16.45 35.83 2.54
C GLN A 122 17.02 36.55 3.76
#